data_AF-A0A0A8Z8G9-F1
#
_entry.id   AF-A0A0A8Z8G9-F1
#
_cell.length_a   1.000
_cell.length_b   1.000
_cell.length_c   1.000
_cell.angle_alpha   90.00
_cell.angle_beta   90.00
_cell.angle_gamma   90.00
#
_symmetry.space_group_name_H-M   'P 1'
#
loop_
_entity.id
_entity.type
_entity.pdbx_description
1 polymer ?
#
loop_
_entity_poly.entity_id
_entity_poly.type
_entity_poly.pdbx_seq_one_letter_code
_entity_poly.pdbx_strand_id
1 'polypeptide(L)'
;MIERRRLIKFELEKVQAEVPRCKVELEAAEMAKSQVVGELEYTKRLIEELKHNLEKAQTEEAQAKQDSELAQLRTQEIEHGVADEASAIARMQMEVAKERHEKAVSELKSVKEELKSVHEQYVTLIDERDTATKRAEEVISAGKDIEKRVEELTVELIASKGSLELGHAADHEAEERRIGAALAKEQDCLSWEEELHQAQEELQQLNSKLLSKNDMKLNIDANLRRLLSLNSELAAYMENKLTEEAEGISKGRESEDGKQSRKSIKEALASKQKELQEVKGNIEKAKTEANLLRFAAATLGSELDNEKASLDTLQQGEAMASIAVSSLEAELNRTKQEIESVRSKEAGAQEKMVELPMMLQQATEEAEDAKVAAHSAQEELRKAKEEFEQTKAAATTAEIKLSAVMKETEASKASERLALAAVQALQESEEARDVEDSPGRVTLPLSEYYELSKKAHEAEELANERVAEALSQVVSAKESESRSLERLKEASEEMDEKKEALEIALERAERANEGKLAAEQELRKWRADHEQRRKAHEAAKRAVNPLNGPAHEAAKRAVNPLNGPSRVFVEQKSPFHNEQESKLQMSGSSYESLAPNRKLQRKKSLFPIMGSVLSRKTRAQT
;
A
#
# COMPACT_ATOMS: atom_id res chain seq x y z
N MET A 1 4.20 13.19 0.95
CA MET A 1 4.86 11.95 0.49
C MET A 1 4.65 10.80 1.48
N ILE A 2 5.23 10.85 2.69
CA ILE A 2 5.12 9.75 3.68
C ILE A 2 3.66 9.45 4.06
N GLU A 3 2.82 10.48 4.27
CA GLU A 3 1.40 10.31 4.58
C GLU A 3 0.61 9.66 3.44
N ARG A 4 0.76 10.14 2.19
CA ARG A 4 0.13 9.51 1.01
C ARG A 4 0.55 8.04 0.89
N ARG A 5 1.82 7.70 1.16
CA ARG A 5 2.29 6.31 1.18
C ARG A 5 1.67 5.48 2.32
N ARG A 6 1.42 6.07 3.49
CA ARG A 6 0.67 5.41 4.58
C ARG A 6 -0.79 5.18 4.19
N LEU A 7 -1.45 6.15 3.57
CA LEU A 7 -2.82 6.04 3.07
C LEU A 7 -2.94 4.93 2.02
N ILE A 8 -2.09 4.94 0.99
CA ILE A 8 -2.04 3.89 -0.05
C ILE A 8 -1.83 2.50 0.59
N LYS A 9 -0.93 2.39 1.58
CA LYS A 9 -0.69 1.11 2.28
C LYS A 9 -1.89 0.64 3.10
N PHE A 10 -2.59 1.56 3.77
CA PHE A 10 -3.81 1.25 4.53
C PHE A 10 -4.96 0.83 3.62
N GLU A 11 -5.17 1.53 2.50
CA GLU A 11 -6.16 1.13 1.50
C GLU A 11 -5.81 -0.21 0.86
N LEU A 12 -4.53 -0.47 0.56
CA LEU A 12 -4.08 -1.76 0.05
C LEU A 12 -4.34 -2.90 1.05
N GLU A 13 -4.05 -2.69 2.34
CA GLU A 13 -4.33 -3.67 3.40
C GLU A 13 -5.85 -3.94 3.54
N LYS A 14 -6.69 -2.91 3.41
CA LYS A 14 -8.15 -3.05 3.40
C LYS A 14 -8.63 -3.88 2.20
N VAL A 15 -8.23 -3.50 0.98
CA VAL A 15 -8.66 -4.19 -0.26
C VAL A 15 -8.13 -5.64 -0.28
N GLN A 16 -6.91 -5.87 0.22
CA GLN A 16 -6.33 -7.21 0.37
C GLN A 16 -7.11 -8.09 1.38
N ALA A 17 -7.82 -7.51 2.35
CA ALA A 17 -8.74 -8.23 3.22
C ALA A 17 -10.14 -8.46 2.60
N GLU A 18 -10.53 -7.68 1.60
CA GLU A 18 -11.79 -7.83 0.85
C GLU A 18 -11.69 -8.91 -0.24
N VAL A 19 -10.55 -9.05 -0.92
CA VAL A 19 -10.27 -10.12 -1.91
C VAL A 19 -10.68 -11.53 -1.45
N PRO A 20 -10.22 -12.05 -0.29
CA PRO A 20 -10.60 -13.40 0.15
C PRO A 20 -12.10 -13.52 0.50
N ARG A 21 -12.76 -12.44 0.93
CA ARG A 21 -14.21 -12.44 1.20
C ARG A 21 -14.99 -12.57 -0.10
N CYS A 22 -14.67 -11.73 -1.09
CA CYS A 22 -15.28 -11.80 -2.42
C CYS A 22 -15.06 -13.17 -3.08
N LYS A 23 -13.90 -13.81 -2.85
CA LYS A 23 -13.64 -15.17 -3.33
C LYS A 23 -14.55 -16.22 -2.67
N VAL A 24 -14.71 -16.19 -1.34
CA VAL A 24 -15.60 -17.13 -0.63
C VAL A 24 -17.07 -16.91 -1.04
N GLU A 25 -17.48 -15.66 -1.22
CA GLU A 25 -18.82 -15.32 -1.73
C GLU A 25 -19.03 -15.79 -3.18
N LEU A 26 -18.00 -15.75 -4.03
CA LEU A 26 -18.04 -16.26 -5.39
C LEU A 26 -18.20 -17.78 -5.42
N GLU A 27 -17.36 -18.49 -4.66
CA GLU A 27 -17.44 -19.96 -4.53
C GLU A 27 -18.83 -20.39 -4.00
N ALA A 28 -19.38 -19.68 -3.02
CA ALA A 28 -20.74 -19.95 -2.51
C ALA A 28 -21.83 -19.68 -3.56
N ALA A 29 -21.72 -18.60 -4.36
CA ALA A 29 -22.68 -18.28 -5.41
C ALA A 29 -22.61 -19.26 -6.60
N GLU A 30 -21.42 -19.70 -7.00
CA GLU A 30 -21.23 -20.71 -8.03
C GLU A 30 -21.70 -22.10 -7.58
N MET A 31 -21.50 -22.47 -6.31
CA MET A 31 -22.04 -23.70 -5.74
C MET A 31 -23.56 -23.70 -5.72
N ALA A 32 -24.20 -22.62 -5.25
CA ALA A 32 -25.66 -22.49 -5.25
C ALA A 32 -26.24 -22.56 -6.67
N LYS A 33 -25.61 -21.87 -7.64
CA LYS A 33 -25.99 -21.96 -9.07
C LYS A 33 -25.87 -23.39 -9.60
N SER A 34 -24.79 -24.09 -9.26
CA SER A 34 -24.53 -25.47 -9.71
C SER A 34 -25.53 -26.46 -9.13
N GLN A 35 -25.91 -26.30 -7.85
CA GLN A 35 -26.94 -27.11 -7.20
C GLN A 35 -28.29 -26.97 -7.91
N VAL A 36 -28.79 -25.74 -8.11
CA VAL A 36 -30.09 -25.52 -8.75
C VAL A 36 -30.11 -26.02 -10.20
N VAL A 37 -28.99 -25.90 -10.93
CA VAL A 37 -28.86 -26.51 -12.27
C VAL A 37 -28.98 -28.04 -12.21
N GLY A 38 -28.34 -28.71 -11.23
CA GLY A 38 -28.46 -30.15 -11.03
C GLY A 38 -29.88 -30.61 -10.67
N GLU A 39 -30.57 -29.86 -9.80
CA GLU A 39 -31.97 -30.11 -9.44
C GLU A 39 -32.93 -29.90 -10.62
N LEU A 40 -32.67 -28.89 -11.46
CA LEU A 40 -33.40 -28.64 -12.70
C LEU A 40 -33.18 -29.76 -13.72
N GLU A 41 -31.96 -30.27 -13.88
CA GLU A 41 -31.64 -31.43 -14.74
C GLU A 41 -32.24 -32.75 -14.22
N TYR A 42 -32.35 -32.93 -12.91
CA TYR A 42 -33.07 -34.05 -12.30
C TYR A 42 -34.58 -33.95 -12.56
N THR A 43 -35.18 -32.81 -12.22
CA THR A 43 -36.62 -32.55 -12.41
C THR A 43 -37.04 -32.65 -13.88
N LYS A 44 -36.18 -32.19 -14.81
CA LYS A 44 -36.41 -32.35 -16.25
C LYS A 44 -36.50 -33.83 -16.67
N ARG A 45 -35.60 -34.69 -16.17
CA ARG A 45 -35.64 -36.14 -16.43
C ARG A 45 -36.88 -36.79 -15.84
N LEU A 46 -37.29 -36.39 -14.64
CA LEU A 46 -38.54 -36.86 -14.02
C LEU A 46 -39.79 -36.45 -14.83
N ILE A 47 -39.81 -35.25 -15.42
CA ILE A 47 -40.88 -34.82 -16.34
C ILE A 47 -40.89 -35.69 -17.62
N GLU A 48 -39.74 -36.06 -18.15
CA GLU A 48 -39.62 -36.94 -19.33
C GLU A 48 -40.12 -38.36 -19.00
N GLU A 49 -39.82 -38.89 -17.82
CA GLU A 49 -40.33 -40.19 -17.33
C GLU A 49 -41.85 -40.17 -17.08
N LEU A 50 -42.37 -39.15 -16.37
CA LEU A 50 -43.80 -38.99 -16.12
C LEU A 50 -44.62 -38.78 -17.41
N LYS A 51 -44.04 -38.17 -18.45
CA LYS A 51 -44.66 -38.12 -19.78
C LYS A 51 -44.79 -39.50 -20.42
N HIS A 52 -43.76 -40.35 -20.31
CA HIS A 52 -43.85 -41.72 -20.82
C HIS A 52 -44.87 -42.57 -20.04
N ASN A 53 -44.90 -42.43 -18.72
CA ASN A 53 -45.92 -43.07 -17.87
C ASN A 53 -47.34 -42.56 -18.21
N LEU A 54 -47.49 -41.27 -18.54
CA LEU A 54 -48.75 -40.69 -18.98
C LEU A 54 -49.23 -41.28 -20.32
N GLU A 55 -48.33 -41.42 -21.31
CA GLU A 55 -48.64 -42.08 -22.58
C GLU A 55 -49.10 -43.53 -22.36
N LYS A 56 -48.37 -44.27 -21.52
CA LYS A 56 -48.73 -45.65 -21.15
C LYS A 56 -50.11 -45.72 -20.50
N ALA A 57 -50.37 -44.92 -19.46
CA ALA A 57 -51.66 -44.90 -18.77
C ALA A 57 -52.82 -44.50 -19.69
N GLN A 58 -52.59 -43.62 -20.69
CA GLN A 58 -53.60 -43.32 -21.72
C GLN A 58 -53.90 -44.53 -22.61
N THR A 59 -52.88 -45.31 -23.00
CA THR A 59 -53.12 -46.54 -23.79
C THR A 59 -53.82 -47.63 -22.98
N GLU A 60 -53.51 -47.76 -21.69
CA GLU A 60 -54.14 -48.73 -20.79
C GLU A 60 -55.60 -48.35 -20.47
N GLU A 61 -55.90 -47.06 -20.25
CA GLU A 61 -57.28 -46.56 -20.11
C GLU A 61 -58.11 -46.78 -21.37
N ALA A 62 -57.56 -46.46 -22.55
CA ALA A 62 -58.24 -46.66 -23.83
C ALA A 62 -58.53 -48.15 -24.13
N GLN A 63 -57.60 -49.05 -23.79
CA GLN A 63 -57.81 -50.50 -23.91
C GLN A 63 -58.88 -51.00 -22.94
N ALA A 64 -58.77 -50.66 -21.65
CA ALA A 64 -59.73 -51.06 -20.63
C ALA A 64 -61.15 -50.52 -20.93
N LYS A 65 -61.24 -49.33 -21.53
CA LYS A 65 -62.49 -48.76 -22.03
C LYS A 65 -63.12 -49.61 -23.13
N GLN A 66 -62.35 -49.96 -24.17
CA GLN A 66 -62.84 -50.83 -25.26
C GLN A 66 -63.29 -52.20 -24.74
N ASP A 67 -62.55 -52.78 -23.79
CA ASP A 67 -62.91 -54.07 -23.16
C ASP A 67 -64.20 -53.96 -22.33
N SER A 68 -64.40 -52.85 -21.61
CA SER A 68 -65.64 -52.55 -20.87
C SER A 68 -66.84 -52.34 -21.79
N GLU A 69 -66.69 -51.56 -22.87
CA GLU A 69 -67.73 -51.33 -23.87
C GLU A 69 -68.12 -52.65 -24.58
N LEU A 70 -67.13 -53.50 -24.91
CA LEU A 70 -67.36 -54.83 -25.50
C LEU A 70 -68.07 -55.79 -24.54
N ALA A 71 -67.72 -55.78 -23.24
CA ALA A 71 -68.39 -56.59 -22.23
C ALA A 71 -69.83 -56.12 -21.97
N GLN A 72 -70.10 -54.81 -22.04
CA GLN A 72 -71.44 -54.25 -21.97
C GLN A 72 -72.32 -54.71 -23.13
N LEU A 73 -71.83 -54.65 -24.37
CA LEU A 73 -72.57 -55.12 -25.56
C LEU A 73 -72.90 -56.62 -25.49
N ARG A 74 -71.93 -57.46 -25.08
CA ARG A 74 -72.16 -58.91 -24.88
C ARG A 74 -73.20 -59.20 -23.80
N THR A 75 -73.24 -58.39 -22.74
CA THR A 75 -74.24 -58.55 -21.67
C THR A 75 -75.64 -58.26 -22.19
N GLN A 76 -75.82 -57.17 -22.94
CA GLN A 76 -77.10 -56.82 -23.58
C GLN A 76 -77.58 -57.90 -24.57
N GLU A 77 -76.68 -58.47 -25.37
CA GLU A 77 -77.01 -59.54 -26.31
C GLU A 77 -77.49 -60.82 -25.59
N ILE A 78 -76.83 -61.21 -24.49
CA ILE A 78 -77.19 -62.40 -23.70
C ILE A 78 -78.50 -62.20 -22.91
N GLU A 79 -78.72 -61.01 -22.36
CA GLU A 79 -79.96 -60.64 -21.64
C GLU A 79 -81.22 -60.73 -22.52
N HIS A 80 -81.08 -60.64 -23.84
CA HIS A 80 -82.20 -60.76 -24.79
C HIS A 80 -82.47 -62.20 -25.28
N GLY A 81 -81.67 -63.21 -24.91
CA GLY A 81 -81.73 -64.53 -25.57
C GLY A 81 -81.51 -65.81 -24.73
N VAL A 82 -81.09 -65.74 -23.46
CA VAL A 82 -80.65 -66.93 -22.70
C VAL A 82 -81.16 -66.95 -21.25
N ALA A 83 -81.18 -68.14 -20.62
CA ALA A 83 -81.56 -68.36 -19.23
C ALA A 83 -80.69 -67.59 -18.19
N ASP A 84 -81.29 -67.34 -17.03
CA ASP A 84 -80.81 -66.42 -15.97
C ASP A 84 -79.34 -66.59 -15.57
N GLU A 85 -78.82 -67.82 -15.52
CA GLU A 85 -77.48 -68.13 -15.04
C GLU A 85 -76.37 -67.66 -16.00
N ALA A 86 -76.60 -67.74 -17.32
CA ALA A 86 -75.67 -67.20 -18.31
C ALA A 86 -75.66 -65.65 -18.30
N SER A 87 -76.82 -65.03 -18.10
CA SER A 87 -76.95 -63.58 -17.90
C SER A 87 -76.26 -63.11 -16.61
N ALA A 88 -76.32 -63.89 -15.52
CA ALA A 88 -75.61 -63.58 -14.28
C ALA A 88 -74.07 -63.59 -14.48
N ILE A 89 -73.53 -64.58 -15.18
CA ILE A 89 -72.09 -64.66 -15.48
C ILE A 89 -71.65 -63.50 -16.39
N ALA A 90 -72.42 -63.15 -17.41
CA ALA A 90 -72.12 -62.03 -18.31
C ALA A 90 -72.09 -60.69 -17.56
N ARG A 91 -73.09 -60.42 -16.71
CA ARG A 91 -73.14 -59.21 -15.86
C ARG A 91 -71.94 -59.12 -14.92
N MET A 92 -71.52 -60.22 -14.30
CA MET A 92 -70.32 -60.25 -13.45
C MET A 92 -69.04 -59.92 -14.24
N GLN A 93 -68.92 -60.41 -15.49
CA GLN A 93 -67.77 -60.08 -16.34
C GLN A 93 -67.76 -58.62 -16.80
N MET A 94 -68.94 -58.05 -17.10
CA MET A 94 -69.07 -56.61 -17.39
C MET A 94 -68.64 -55.75 -16.20
N GLU A 95 -69.07 -56.09 -14.98
CA GLU A 95 -68.72 -55.30 -13.80
C GLU A 95 -67.21 -55.31 -13.53
N VAL A 96 -66.57 -56.48 -13.61
CA VAL A 96 -65.11 -56.61 -13.51
C VAL A 96 -64.37 -55.85 -14.63
N ALA A 97 -64.97 -55.70 -15.82
CA ALA A 97 -64.40 -54.88 -16.90
C ALA A 97 -64.53 -53.37 -16.61
N LYS A 98 -65.66 -52.92 -16.04
CA LYS A 98 -65.83 -51.54 -15.58
C LYS A 98 -64.88 -51.17 -14.45
N GLU A 99 -64.73 -52.04 -13.43
CA GLU A 99 -63.80 -51.83 -12.33
C GLU A 99 -62.35 -51.65 -12.82
N ARG A 100 -61.95 -52.42 -13.85
CA ARG A 100 -60.64 -52.24 -14.50
C ARG A 100 -60.51 -50.91 -15.23
N HIS A 101 -61.56 -50.47 -15.94
CA HIS A 101 -61.58 -49.16 -16.59
C HIS A 101 -61.53 -48.02 -15.56
N GLU A 102 -62.31 -48.08 -14.48
CA GLU A 102 -62.31 -47.09 -13.40
C GLU A 102 -60.95 -47.02 -12.68
N LYS A 103 -60.29 -48.15 -12.48
CA LYS A 103 -58.91 -48.22 -11.98
C LYS A 103 -57.93 -47.53 -12.94
N ALA A 104 -57.98 -47.84 -14.24
CA ALA A 104 -57.10 -47.22 -15.24
C ALA A 104 -57.35 -45.69 -15.38
N VAL A 105 -58.61 -45.24 -15.28
CA VAL A 105 -58.96 -43.81 -15.23
C VAL A 105 -58.38 -43.13 -13.97
N SER A 106 -58.42 -43.82 -12.83
CA SER A 106 -57.84 -43.32 -11.57
C SER A 106 -56.32 -43.23 -11.62
N GLU A 107 -55.64 -44.22 -12.20
CA GLU A 107 -54.19 -44.22 -12.44
C GLU A 107 -53.79 -43.10 -13.42
N LEU A 108 -54.50 -42.96 -14.54
CA LEU A 108 -54.32 -41.88 -15.50
C LEU A 108 -54.51 -40.49 -14.86
N LYS A 109 -55.42 -40.36 -13.90
CA LYS A 109 -55.63 -39.12 -13.15
C LYS A 109 -54.44 -38.82 -12.22
N SER A 110 -53.95 -39.81 -11.47
CA SER A 110 -52.76 -39.66 -10.59
C SER A 110 -51.55 -39.15 -11.38
N VAL A 111 -51.21 -39.82 -12.49
CA VAL A 111 -50.04 -39.45 -13.31
C VAL A 111 -50.17 -38.04 -13.90
N LYS A 112 -51.39 -37.57 -14.22
CA LYS A 112 -51.63 -36.18 -14.66
C LYS A 112 -51.42 -35.17 -13.53
N GLU A 113 -51.85 -35.48 -12.32
CA GLU A 113 -51.69 -34.62 -11.14
C GLU A 113 -50.22 -34.54 -10.71
N GLU A 114 -49.50 -35.68 -10.71
CA GLU A 114 -48.05 -35.76 -10.49
C GLU A 114 -47.27 -34.96 -11.55
N LEU A 115 -47.54 -35.17 -12.85
CA LEU A 115 -46.88 -34.44 -13.93
C LEU A 115 -47.10 -32.92 -13.83
N LYS A 116 -48.30 -32.49 -13.42
CA LYS A 116 -48.59 -31.07 -13.17
C LYS A 116 -47.76 -30.54 -11.99
N SER A 117 -47.71 -31.27 -10.87
CA SER A 117 -46.95 -30.89 -9.68
C SER A 117 -45.45 -30.73 -9.98
N VAL A 118 -44.85 -31.71 -10.65
CA VAL A 118 -43.42 -31.66 -11.03
C VAL A 118 -43.15 -30.56 -12.07
N HIS A 119 -44.10 -30.25 -12.96
CA HIS A 119 -43.96 -29.13 -13.87
C HIS A 119 -43.99 -27.77 -13.15
N GLU A 120 -44.79 -27.61 -12.10
CA GLU A 120 -44.84 -26.40 -11.28
C GLU A 120 -43.52 -26.21 -10.50
N GLN A 121 -42.96 -27.29 -9.94
CA GLN A 121 -41.62 -27.31 -9.33
C GLN A 121 -40.50 -26.96 -10.33
N TYR A 122 -40.61 -27.42 -11.58
CA TYR A 122 -39.64 -27.08 -12.63
C TYR A 122 -39.66 -25.59 -12.99
N VAL A 123 -40.84 -24.94 -12.93
CA VAL A 123 -40.95 -23.49 -13.15
C VAL A 123 -40.31 -22.72 -11.98
N THR A 124 -40.54 -23.12 -10.73
CA THR A 124 -39.89 -22.44 -9.58
C THR A 124 -38.37 -22.62 -9.60
N LEU A 125 -37.86 -23.80 -9.96
CA LEU A 125 -36.42 -24.04 -10.14
C LEU A 125 -35.79 -23.20 -11.27
N ILE A 126 -36.55 -22.80 -12.29
CA ILE A 126 -36.09 -21.86 -13.32
C ILE A 126 -35.87 -20.46 -12.74
N ASP A 127 -36.83 -19.96 -11.95
CA ASP A 127 -36.72 -18.64 -11.30
C ASP A 127 -35.57 -18.65 -10.26
N GLU A 128 -35.41 -19.73 -9.51
CA GLU A 128 -34.30 -19.93 -8.57
C GLU A 128 -32.95 -19.95 -9.30
N ARG A 129 -32.83 -20.63 -10.45
CA ARG A 129 -31.63 -20.62 -11.29
C ARG A 129 -31.26 -19.21 -11.72
N ASP A 130 -32.25 -18.41 -12.13
CA ASP A 130 -32.01 -17.06 -12.63
C ASP A 130 -31.62 -16.09 -11.50
N THR A 131 -32.21 -16.23 -10.31
CA THR A 131 -31.74 -15.48 -9.14
C THR A 131 -30.34 -15.90 -8.68
N ALA A 132 -30.01 -17.20 -8.68
CA ALA A 132 -28.67 -17.69 -8.37
C ALA A 132 -27.62 -17.24 -9.40
N THR A 133 -27.98 -17.23 -10.69
CA THR A 133 -27.12 -16.75 -11.77
C THR A 133 -26.85 -15.26 -11.66
N LYS A 134 -27.90 -14.44 -11.44
CA LYS A 134 -27.76 -13.00 -11.21
C LYS A 134 -26.87 -12.69 -10.00
N ARG A 135 -27.02 -13.46 -8.91
CA ARG A 135 -26.18 -13.32 -7.71
C ARG A 135 -24.71 -13.61 -7.99
N ALA A 136 -24.41 -14.66 -8.76
CA ALA A 136 -23.04 -14.97 -9.17
C ALA A 136 -22.45 -13.84 -10.04
N GLU A 137 -23.23 -13.27 -10.97
CA GLU A 137 -22.82 -12.13 -11.80
C GLU A 137 -22.55 -10.86 -10.96
N GLU A 138 -23.38 -10.58 -9.96
CA GLU A 138 -23.20 -9.48 -9.01
C GLU A 138 -21.89 -9.62 -8.22
N VAL A 139 -21.58 -10.82 -7.70
CA VAL A 139 -20.30 -11.08 -7.00
C VAL A 139 -19.10 -10.97 -7.95
N ILE A 140 -19.21 -11.46 -9.19
CA ILE A 140 -18.16 -11.30 -10.22
C ILE A 140 -17.92 -9.82 -10.54
N SER A 141 -18.98 -8.99 -10.58
CA SER A 141 -18.83 -7.56 -10.83
C SER A 141 -18.14 -6.83 -9.66
N ALA A 142 -18.51 -7.15 -8.42
CA ALA A 142 -17.84 -6.63 -7.23
C ALA A 142 -16.35 -7.03 -7.18
N GLY A 143 -16.04 -8.29 -7.53
CA GLY A 143 -14.66 -8.78 -7.63
C GLY A 143 -13.82 -8.01 -8.66
N LYS A 144 -14.40 -7.67 -9.81
CA LYS A 144 -13.72 -6.84 -10.85
C LYS A 144 -13.48 -5.40 -10.41
N ASP A 145 -14.34 -4.84 -9.57
CA ASP A 145 -14.13 -3.49 -9.04
C ASP A 145 -13.08 -3.47 -7.92
N ILE A 146 -13.00 -4.54 -7.11
CA ILE A 146 -11.88 -4.80 -6.19
C ILE A 146 -10.56 -4.95 -6.98
N GLU A 147 -10.56 -5.71 -8.08
CA GLU A 147 -9.39 -5.90 -8.96
C GLU A 147 -8.85 -4.56 -9.49
N LYS A 148 -9.70 -3.73 -10.10
CA LYS A 148 -9.32 -2.37 -10.56
C LYS A 148 -8.75 -1.52 -9.43
N ARG A 149 -9.35 -1.58 -8.22
CA ARG A 149 -8.86 -0.82 -7.06
C ARG A 149 -7.46 -1.25 -6.64
N VAL A 150 -7.13 -2.54 -6.73
CA VAL A 150 -5.76 -3.05 -6.51
C VAL A 150 -4.80 -2.53 -7.58
N GLU A 151 -5.19 -2.52 -8.86
CA GLU A 151 -4.38 -1.99 -9.95
C GLU A 151 -4.07 -0.50 -9.76
N GLU A 152 -5.09 0.32 -9.48
CA GLU A 152 -4.96 1.76 -9.19
C GLU A 152 -4.00 2.03 -8.03
N LEU A 153 -4.21 1.38 -6.88
CA LEU A 153 -3.35 1.51 -5.70
C LEU A 153 -1.91 1.03 -5.97
N THR A 154 -1.73 0.02 -6.82
CA THR A 154 -0.41 -0.48 -7.22
C THR A 154 0.34 0.55 -8.06
N VAL A 155 -0.33 1.20 -9.02
CA VAL A 155 0.24 2.28 -9.83
C VAL A 155 0.62 3.47 -8.95
N GLU A 156 -0.25 3.88 -8.01
CA GLU A 156 0.06 4.94 -7.05
C GLU A 156 1.25 4.60 -6.14
N LEU A 157 1.35 3.36 -5.67
CA LEU A 157 2.45 2.89 -4.85
C LEU A 157 3.78 2.94 -5.61
N ILE A 158 3.79 2.54 -6.88
CA ILE A 158 4.97 2.61 -7.75
C ILE A 158 5.38 4.07 -7.98
N ALA A 159 4.43 4.94 -8.32
CA ALA A 159 4.69 6.37 -8.52
C ALA A 159 5.25 7.03 -7.25
N SER A 160 4.63 6.78 -6.09
CA SER A 160 5.12 7.29 -4.80
C SER A 160 6.48 6.70 -4.39
N LYS A 161 6.82 5.48 -4.83
CA LYS A 161 8.15 4.89 -4.62
C LYS A 161 9.20 5.58 -5.49
N GLY A 162 8.94 5.73 -6.79
CA GLY A 162 9.86 6.41 -7.71
C GLY A 162 10.13 7.87 -7.30
N SER A 163 9.10 8.61 -6.87
CA SER A 163 9.28 9.96 -6.35
C SER A 163 10.10 10.02 -5.04
N LEU A 164 10.10 8.95 -4.22
CA LEU A 164 10.93 8.86 -3.01
C LEU A 164 12.40 8.57 -3.36
N GLU A 165 12.63 7.68 -4.33
CA GLU A 165 13.97 7.34 -4.83
C GLU A 165 14.64 8.54 -5.51
N LEU A 166 13.88 9.35 -6.27
CA LEU A 166 14.34 10.63 -6.82
C LEU A 166 14.71 11.64 -5.72
N GLY A 167 13.93 11.71 -4.64
CA GLY A 167 14.24 12.54 -3.48
C GLY A 167 15.56 12.14 -2.82
N HIS A 168 15.73 10.85 -2.51
CA HIS A 168 16.98 10.33 -1.94
C HIS A 168 18.21 10.57 -2.83
N ALA A 169 18.05 10.47 -4.16
CA ALA A 169 19.13 10.75 -5.10
C ALA A 169 19.54 12.24 -5.07
N ALA A 170 18.56 13.15 -5.03
CA ALA A 170 18.81 14.59 -4.92
C ALA A 170 19.46 14.97 -3.57
N ASP A 171 19.02 14.35 -2.46
CA ASP A 171 19.62 14.56 -1.13
C ASP A 171 21.07 14.08 -1.09
N HIS A 172 21.37 12.92 -1.69
CA HIS A 172 22.74 12.39 -1.77
C HIS A 172 23.66 13.29 -2.60
N GLU A 173 23.19 13.74 -3.77
CA GLU A 173 23.95 14.65 -4.64
C GLU A 173 24.11 16.05 -3.99
N ALA A 174 23.17 16.49 -3.16
CA ALA A 174 23.31 17.72 -2.37
C ALA A 174 24.38 17.57 -1.27
N GLU A 175 24.43 16.41 -0.61
CA GLU A 175 25.43 16.07 0.40
C GLU A 175 26.84 15.94 -0.20
N GLU A 176 26.99 15.30 -1.37
CA GLU A 176 28.27 15.26 -2.10
C GLU A 176 28.77 16.66 -2.45
N ARG A 177 27.90 17.55 -2.97
CA ARG A 177 28.26 18.96 -3.23
C ARG A 177 28.64 19.69 -1.94
N ARG A 178 27.94 19.44 -0.83
CA ARG A 178 28.23 20.05 0.48
C ARG A 178 29.62 19.64 0.98
N ILE A 179 29.97 18.36 0.86
CA ILE A 179 31.28 17.82 1.22
C ILE A 179 32.37 18.40 0.30
N GLY A 180 32.15 18.41 -1.02
CA GLY A 180 33.09 18.99 -1.99
C GLY A 180 33.37 20.47 -1.74
N ALA A 181 32.35 21.27 -1.44
CA ALA A 181 32.50 22.68 -1.11
C ALA A 181 33.17 22.91 0.27
N ALA A 182 33.04 21.98 1.21
CA ALA A 182 33.76 22.03 2.48
C ALA A 182 35.26 21.73 2.29
N LEU A 183 35.59 20.68 1.53
CA LEU A 183 36.97 20.31 1.21
C LEU A 183 37.70 21.40 0.41
N ALA A 184 37.02 22.04 -0.54
CA ALA A 184 37.60 23.17 -1.28
C ALA A 184 37.97 24.34 -0.34
N LYS A 185 37.07 24.71 0.58
CA LYS A 185 37.34 25.75 1.58
C LYS A 185 38.47 25.37 2.54
N GLU A 186 38.58 24.11 2.92
CA GLU A 186 39.68 23.62 3.77
C GLU A 186 41.03 23.71 3.03
N GLN A 187 41.05 23.35 1.74
CA GLN A 187 42.21 23.51 0.86
C GLN A 187 42.64 24.99 0.70
N ASP A 188 41.68 25.91 0.55
CA ASP A 188 41.92 27.35 0.46
C ASP A 188 42.42 27.94 1.80
N CYS A 189 41.89 27.46 2.94
CA CYS A 189 42.40 27.87 4.26
C CYS A 189 43.85 27.44 4.46
N LEU A 190 44.22 26.22 4.05
CA LEU A 190 45.58 25.70 4.14
C LEU A 190 46.55 26.50 3.26
N SER A 191 46.18 26.85 2.02
CA SER A 191 47.05 27.66 1.16
C SER A 191 47.23 29.09 1.70
N TRP A 192 46.18 29.70 2.26
CA TRP A 192 46.30 31.00 2.94
C TRP A 192 47.18 30.93 4.21
N GLU A 193 47.16 29.82 4.94
CA GLU A 193 48.03 29.61 6.10
C GLU A 193 49.50 29.45 5.69
N GLU A 194 49.79 28.74 4.59
CA GLU A 194 51.12 28.67 3.98
C GLU A 194 51.61 30.05 3.50
N GLU A 195 50.79 30.79 2.75
CA GLU A 195 51.11 32.15 2.29
C GLU A 195 51.36 33.13 3.45
N LEU A 196 50.55 33.05 4.51
CA LEU A 196 50.73 33.82 5.74
C LEU A 196 52.08 33.52 6.41
N HIS A 197 52.43 32.23 6.52
CA HIS A 197 53.71 31.81 7.11
C HIS A 197 54.91 32.30 6.27
N GLN A 198 54.83 32.18 4.95
CA GLN A 198 55.83 32.68 3.99
C GLN A 198 56.03 34.20 4.14
N ALA A 199 54.94 34.98 4.15
CA ALA A 199 54.99 36.43 4.33
C ALA A 199 55.54 36.84 5.71
N GLN A 200 55.22 36.07 6.76
CA GLN A 200 55.74 36.29 8.11
C GLN A 200 57.25 36.06 8.21
N GLU A 201 57.79 35.03 7.54
CA GLU A 201 59.23 34.80 7.42
C GLU A 201 59.93 35.94 6.67
N GLU A 202 59.39 36.39 5.55
CA GLU A 202 59.94 37.52 4.79
C GLU A 202 59.98 38.81 5.63
N LEU A 203 58.94 39.08 6.40
CA LEU A 203 58.86 40.23 7.30
C LEU A 203 59.94 40.14 8.40
N GLN A 204 60.15 38.97 8.99
CA GLN A 204 61.25 38.75 9.95
C GLN A 204 62.63 38.98 9.31
N GLN A 205 62.86 38.48 8.09
CA GLN A 205 64.11 38.72 7.36
C GLN A 205 64.31 40.22 7.06
N LEU A 206 63.26 40.94 6.67
CA LEU A 206 63.33 42.35 6.33
C LEU A 206 63.56 43.21 7.59
N ASN A 207 62.96 42.83 8.72
CA ASN A 207 63.21 43.47 10.02
C ASN A 207 64.68 43.28 10.49
N SER A 208 65.26 42.08 10.34
CA SER A 208 66.68 41.87 10.68
C SER A 208 67.62 42.71 9.79
N LYS A 209 67.33 42.83 8.49
CA LYS A 209 68.04 43.73 7.56
C LYS A 209 67.87 45.21 7.94
N LEU A 210 66.70 45.62 8.44
CA LEU A 210 66.44 46.99 8.91
C LEU A 210 67.25 47.33 10.15
N LEU A 211 67.28 46.43 11.15
CA LEU A 211 68.12 46.56 12.35
C LEU A 211 69.60 46.73 11.97
N SER A 212 70.12 45.85 11.11
CA SER A 212 71.50 45.94 10.59
C SER A 212 71.80 47.28 9.89
N LYS A 213 70.88 47.78 9.06
CA LYS A 213 71.03 49.09 8.42
C LYS A 213 71.02 50.25 9.42
N ASN A 214 70.23 50.15 10.49
CA ASN A 214 70.18 51.16 11.54
C ASN A 214 71.49 51.20 12.35
N ASP A 215 72.06 50.04 12.67
CA ASP A 215 73.38 49.97 13.34
C ASP A 215 74.49 50.59 12.49
N MET A 216 74.49 50.31 11.17
CA MET A 216 75.41 50.93 10.22
C MET A 216 75.22 52.45 10.14
N LYS A 217 73.97 52.94 10.16
CA LYS A 217 73.66 54.38 10.20
C LYS A 217 74.20 55.04 11.47
N LEU A 218 73.96 54.45 12.65
CA LEU A 218 74.48 54.96 13.93
C LEU A 218 76.03 55.02 13.94
N ASN A 219 76.68 54.05 13.30
CA ASN A 219 78.14 54.05 13.12
C ASN A 219 78.60 55.17 12.16
N ILE A 220 77.92 55.39 11.04
CA ILE A 220 78.19 56.51 10.13
C ILE A 220 78.03 57.85 10.87
N ASP A 221 76.94 58.04 11.60
CA ASP A 221 76.66 59.27 12.39
C ASP A 221 77.68 59.49 13.52
N ALA A 222 78.28 58.42 14.07
CA ALA A 222 79.40 58.51 15.02
C ALA A 222 80.72 58.91 14.33
N ASN A 223 81.03 58.33 13.17
CA ASN A 223 82.22 58.68 12.40
C ASN A 223 82.16 60.12 11.84
N LEU A 224 80.99 60.58 11.40
CA LEU A 224 80.76 61.97 10.98
C LEU A 224 81.03 62.96 12.11
N ARG A 225 80.53 62.69 13.33
CA ARG A 225 80.85 63.50 14.52
C ARG A 225 82.34 63.52 14.83
N ARG A 226 83.03 62.38 14.69
CA ARG A 226 84.49 62.28 14.89
C ARG A 226 85.28 63.07 13.85
N LEU A 227 84.87 63.04 12.58
CA LEU A 227 85.52 63.80 11.50
C LEU A 227 85.30 65.31 11.64
N LEU A 228 84.12 65.74 12.11
CA LEU A 228 83.85 67.14 12.45
C LEU A 228 84.75 67.63 13.61
N SER A 229 84.95 66.80 14.65
CA SER A 229 85.94 67.10 15.71
C SER A 229 87.34 67.28 15.13
N LEU A 230 87.81 66.31 14.34
CA LEU A 230 89.16 66.33 13.76
C LEU A 230 89.39 67.53 12.84
N ASN A 231 88.37 67.94 12.07
CA ASN A 231 88.43 69.15 11.25
C ASN A 231 88.48 70.43 12.09
N SER A 232 87.77 70.48 13.22
CA SER A 232 87.86 71.62 14.15
C SER A 232 89.23 71.70 14.84
N GLU A 233 89.82 70.56 15.18
CA GLU A 233 91.19 70.44 15.72
C GLU A 233 92.24 70.86 14.67
N LEU A 234 92.08 70.44 13.40
CA LEU A 234 92.96 70.83 12.30
C LEU A 234 92.84 72.32 11.95
N ALA A 235 91.62 72.88 11.99
CA ALA A 235 91.41 74.31 11.79
C ALA A 235 92.13 75.12 12.87
N ALA A 236 91.99 74.75 14.15
CA ALA A 236 92.73 75.37 15.25
C ALA A 236 94.25 75.22 15.11
N TYR A 237 94.75 74.07 14.64
CA TYR A 237 96.17 73.87 14.35
C TYR A 237 96.68 74.78 13.21
N MET A 238 95.93 74.89 12.10
CA MET A 238 96.32 75.76 10.98
C MET A 238 96.22 77.24 11.33
N GLU A 239 95.23 77.64 12.14
CA GLU A 239 95.11 79.01 12.66
C GLU A 239 96.32 79.36 13.52
N ASN A 240 96.70 78.50 14.47
CA ASN A 240 97.93 78.65 15.26
C ASN A 240 99.18 78.76 14.37
N LYS A 241 99.32 77.89 13.36
CA LYS A 241 100.49 77.88 12.47
C LYS A 241 100.56 79.11 11.55
N LEU A 242 99.41 79.64 11.12
CA LEU A 242 99.35 80.90 10.37
C LEU A 242 99.61 82.12 11.26
N THR A 243 99.32 82.06 12.57
CA THR A 243 99.76 83.09 13.52
C THR A 243 101.26 83.02 13.83
N GLU A 244 101.92 81.86 13.69
CA GLU A 244 103.39 81.73 13.79
C GLU A 244 104.12 82.22 12.53
N GLU A 245 103.52 82.08 11.33
CA GLU A 245 104.16 82.41 10.05
C GLU A 245 103.89 83.85 9.54
N ALA A 246 103.18 84.67 10.33
CA ALA A 246 102.76 86.03 9.94
C ALA A 246 103.74 87.18 10.30
N GLU A 247 104.92 86.90 10.89
CA GLU A 247 106.00 87.88 11.13
C GLU A 247 107.20 87.66 10.19
N GLY A 248 107.10 88.05 8.90
CA GLY A 248 108.04 87.56 7.87
C GLY A 248 108.39 88.40 6.63
N ILE A 249 108.12 89.71 6.60
CA ILE A 249 108.67 90.73 5.65
C ILE A 249 108.44 90.53 4.12
N SER A 250 107.89 91.56 3.48
CA SER A 250 107.86 91.74 2.02
C SER A 250 108.56 93.04 1.58
N LYS A 251 109.19 93.07 0.38
CA LYS A 251 109.23 94.27 -0.54
C LYS A 251 110.06 94.12 -1.85
N GLY A 252 109.44 94.57 -2.97
CA GLY A 252 110.06 95.33 -4.09
C GLY A 252 110.77 94.58 -5.24
N ARG A 253 110.97 95.16 -6.45
CA ARG A 253 110.33 96.32 -7.15
C ARG A 253 110.63 96.31 -8.69
N GLU A 254 109.76 96.99 -9.45
CA GLU A 254 109.64 97.40 -10.89
C GLU A 254 110.87 97.70 -11.81
N SER A 255 110.64 97.74 -13.15
CA SER A 255 111.02 98.82 -14.15
C SER A 255 110.71 98.34 -15.61
N GLU A 256 109.81 98.91 -16.44
CA GLU A 256 109.89 100.10 -17.37
C GLU A 256 110.93 100.03 -18.53
N ASP A 257 110.71 100.50 -19.79
CA ASP A 257 109.51 100.93 -20.58
C ASP A 257 109.83 100.90 -22.13
N GLY A 258 108.85 101.19 -23.01
CA GLY A 258 109.06 101.93 -24.27
C GLY A 258 108.44 101.32 -25.56
N LYS A 259 107.36 101.92 -26.11
CA LYS A 259 106.97 102.04 -27.55
C LYS A 259 105.48 102.39 -27.78
N GLN A 260 105.16 103.66 -28.07
CA GLN A 260 103.75 104.13 -28.18
C GLN A 260 103.04 103.83 -29.52
N SER A 261 103.71 103.90 -30.67
CA SER A 261 103.09 103.54 -31.98
C SER A 261 102.97 102.03 -32.19
N ARG A 262 103.93 101.26 -31.66
CA ARG A 262 103.82 99.80 -31.56
C ARG A 262 102.77 99.37 -30.52
N LYS A 263 102.40 100.26 -29.59
CA LYS A 263 101.28 100.08 -28.65
C LYS A 263 99.95 100.07 -29.40
N SER A 264 99.58 101.12 -30.15
CA SER A 264 98.23 101.16 -30.75
C SER A 264 97.95 100.04 -31.76
N ILE A 265 98.93 99.63 -32.58
CA ILE A 265 98.76 98.47 -33.48
C ILE A 265 98.75 97.15 -32.68
N LYS A 266 99.56 97.01 -31.61
CA LYS A 266 99.44 95.86 -30.69
C LYS A 266 98.12 95.87 -29.92
N GLU A 267 97.58 97.02 -29.56
CA GLU A 267 96.34 97.20 -28.79
C GLU A 267 95.13 96.94 -29.69
N ALA A 268 95.16 97.35 -30.96
CA ALA A 268 94.15 97.00 -31.95
C ALA A 268 94.20 95.52 -32.35
N LEU A 269 95.39 94.95 -32.56
CA LEU A 269 95.55 93.50 -32.77
C LEU A 269 95.18 92.71 -31.51
N ALA A 270 95.53 93.18 -30.32
CA ALA A 270 95.12 92.55 -29.06
C ALA A 270 93.61 92.68 -28.82
N SER A 271 92.98 93.80 -29.21
CA SER A 271 91.52 93.96 -29.17
C SER A 271 90.86 92.97 -30.12
N LYS A 272 91.29 92.91 -31.38
CA LYS A 272 90.74 91.96 -32.36
C LYS A 272 91.04 90.51 -32.00
N GLN A 273 92.18 90.21 -31.39
CA GLN A 273 92.51 88.88 -30.89
C GLN A 273 91.72 88.53 -29.62
N LYS A 274 91.41 89.51 -28.76
CA LYS A 274 90.51 89.35 -27.60
C LYS A 274 89.07 89.14 -28.05
N GLU A 275 88.57 89.93 -28.99
CA GLU A 275 87.27 89.76 -29.64
C GLU A 275 87.18 88.39 -30.34
N LEU A 276 88.24 87.94 -31.04
CA LEU A 276 88.29 86.60 -31.64
C LEU A 276 88.27 85.50 -30.58
N GLN A 277 89.00 85.67 -29.47
CA GLN A 277 88.94 84.72 -28.34
C GLN A 277 87.57 84.72 -27.65
N GLU A 278 86.91 85.88 -27.55
CA GLU A 278 85.57 86.03 -26.98
C GLU A 278 84.51 85.38 -27.88
N VAL A 279 84.54 85.65 -29.20
CA VAL A 279 83.67 84.98 -30.18
C VAL A 279 83.93 83.47 -30.18
N LYS A 280 85.20 83.02 -30.12
CA LYS A 280 85.52 81.59 -29.99
C LYS A 280 84.97 81.00 -28.69
N GLY A 281 85.08 81.71 -27.57
CA GLY A 281 84.52 81.32 -26.29
C GLY A 281 82.99 81.24 -26.33
N ASN A 282 82.33 82.19 -27.01
CA ASN A 282 80.87 82.22 -27.17
C ASN A 282 80.37 81.11 -28.12
N ILE A 283 81.14 80.77 -29.17
CA ILE A 283 80.85 79.61 -30.05
C ILE A 283 80.98 78.30 -29.26
N GLU A 284 82.02 78.11 -28.47
CA GLU A 284 82.14 76.90 -27.64
C GLU A 284 81.06 76.84 -26.54
N LYS A 285 80.69 77.97 -25.92
CA LYS A 285 79.52 78.04 -25.01
C LYS A 285 78.23 77.63 -25.71
N ALA A 286 77.89 78.26 -26.84
CA ALA A 286 76.67 77.94 -27.60
C ALA A 286 76.66 76.48 -28.09
N LYS A 287 77.83 75.91 -28.41
CA LYS A 287 77.99 74.49 -28.74
C LYS A 287 77.77 73.58 -27.53
N THR A 288 78.27 73.94 -26.33
CA THR A 288 77.96 73.20 -25.10
C THR A 288 76.48 73.27 -24.74
N GLU A 289 75.84 74.44 -24.90
CA GLU A 289 74.41 74.65 -24.65
C GLU A 289 73.54 73.89 -25.65
N ALA A 290 73.85 73.94 -26.95
CA ALA A 290 73.15 73.15 -27.97
C ALA A 290 73.32 71.63 -27.78
N ASN A 291 74.46 71.19 -27.22
CA ASN A 291 74.66 69.80 -26.83
C ASN A 291 73.83 69.43 -25.59
N LEU A 292 73.75 70.31 -24.58
CA LEU A 292 72.93 70.13 -23.39
C LEU A 292 71.42 70.07 -23.74
N LEU A 293 70.95 70.98 -24.60
CA LEU A 293 69.57 70.99 -25.10
C LEU A 293 69.25 69.73 -25.92
N ARG A 294 70.19 69.24 -26.75
CA ARG A 294 70.01 67.98 -27.48
C ARG A 294 69.96 66.77 -26.55
N PHE A 295 70.78 66.76 -25.50
CA PHE A 295 70.74 65.72 -24.47
C PHE A 295 69.39 65.75 -23.73
N ALA A 296 68.96 66.91 -23.24
CA ALA A 296 67.67 67.09 -22.57
C ALA A 296 66.49 66.68 -23.47
N ALA A 297 66.50 67.03 -24.76
CA ALA A 297 65.47 66.61 -25.71
C ALA A 297 65.45 65.08 -25.93
N ALA A 298 66.61 64.43 -25.96
CA ALA A 298 66.70 62.97 -26.05
C ALA A 298 66.20 62.28 -24.76
N THR A 299 66.56 62.82 -23.58
CA THR A 299 66.07 62.34 -22.29
C THR A 299 64.55 62.47 -22.20
N LEU A 300 63.99 63.66 -22.46
CA LEU A 300 62.53 63.89 -22.47
C LEU A 300 61.80 63.02 -23.50
N GLY A 301 62.42 62.74 -24.66
CA GLY A 301 61.89 61.79 -25.64
C GLY A 301 61.80 60.37 -25.07
N SER A 302 62.87 59.88 -24.42
CA SER A 302 62.87 58.56 -23.77
C SER A 302 61.92 58.48 -22.57
N GLU A 303 61.78 59.55 -21.79
CA GLU A 303 60.80 59.64 -20.70
C GLU A 303 59.37 59.59 -21.24
N LEU A 304 59.07 60.34 -22.31
CA LEU A 304 57.75 60.33 -22.95
C LEU A 304 57.38 58.95 -23.54
N ASP A 305 58.34 58.24 -24.15
CA ASP A 305 58.08 56.91 -24.69
C ASP A 305 57.94 55.84 -23.59
N ASN A 306 58.67 55.98 -22.47
CA ASN A 306 58.45 55.16 -21.28
C ASN A 306 57.07 55.43 -20.65
N GLU A 307 56.64 56.69 -20.57
CA GLU A 307 55.33 57.08 -20.01
C GLU A 307 54.17 56.59 -20.87
N LYS A 308 54.32 56.55 -22.21
CA LYS A 308 53.32 55.90 -23.09
C LYS A 308 53.22 54.40 -22.80
N ALA A 309 54.35 53.70 -22.66
CA ALA A 309 54.35 52.28 -22.34
C ALA A 309 53.74 51.99 -20.95
N SER A 310 53.95 52.88 -19.97
CA SER A 310 53.28 52.77 -18.66
C SER A 310 51.78 53.02 -18.77
N LEU A 311 51.34 53.98 -19.60
CA LEU A 311 49.92 54.23 -19.87
C LEU A 311 49.23 53.03 -20.56
N ASP A 312 49.85 52.44 -21.59
CA ASP A 312 49.30 51.28 -22.31
C ASP A 312 49.14 50.07 -21.38
N THR A 313 50.14 49.81 -20.52
CA THR A 313 50.04 48.72 -19.52
C THR A 313 49.00 49.00 -18.43
N LEU A 314 48.83 50.27 -18.03
CA LEU A 314 47.78 50.67 -17.09
C LEU A 314 46.38 50.54 -17.69
N GLN A 315 46.17 50.91 -18.96
CA GLN A 315 44.90 50.70 -19.68
C GLN A 315 44.57 49.21 -19.83
N GLN A 316 45.56 48.36 -20.11
CA GLN A 316 45.36 46.92 -20.13
C GLN A 316 44.97 46.38 -18.74
N GLY A 317 45.63 46.89 -17.68
CA GLY A 317 45.29 46.58 -16.29
C GLY A 317 43.86 46.99 -15.92
N GLU A 318 43.44 48.19 -16.30
CA GLU A 318 42.07 48.71 -16.10
C GLU A 318 41.03 47.85 -16.83
N ALA A 319 41.29 47.47 -18.09
CA ALA A 319 40.39 46.60 -18.84
C ALA A 319 40.22 45.22 -18.18
N MET A 320 41.31 44.62 -17.68
CA MET A 320 41.25 43.36 -16.94
C MET A 320 40.52 43.51 -15.59
N ALA A 321 40.75 44.61 -14.86
CA ALA A 321 40.05 44.91 -13.62
C ALA A 321 38.54 45.10 -13.85
N SER A 322 38.13 45.77 -14.93
CA SER A 322 36.73 45.96 -15.31
C SER A 322 36.00 44.63 -15.62
N ILE A 323 36.69 43.71 -16.30
CA ILE A 323 36.19 42.33 -16.51
C ILE A 323 36.03 41.59 -15.18
N ALA A 324 37.02 41.67 -14.28
CA ALA A 324 36.97 41.03 -12.98
C ALA A 324 35.82 41.58 -12.10
N VAL A 325 35.62 42.90 -12.06
CA VAL A 325 34.49 43.56 -11.37
C VAL A 325 33.17 43.06 -11.94
N SER A 326 33.02 43.01 -13.27
CA SER A 326 31.80 42.51 -13.94
C SER A 326 31.49 41.05 -13.58
N SER A 327 32.52 40.20 -13.42
CA SER A 327 32.36 38.81 -12.97
C SER A 327 31.89 38.74 -11.52
N LEU A 328 32.54 39.49 -10.62
CA LEU A 328 32.18 39.55 -9.20
C LEU A 328 30.77 40.11 -8.98
N GLU A 329 30.34 41.09 -9.76
CA GLU A 329 28.96 41.59 -9.73
C GLU A 329 27.94 40.52 -10.17
N ALA A 330 28.27 39.72 -11.18
CA ALA A 330 27.41 38.62 -11.62
C ALA A 330 27.31 37.49 -10.57
N GLU A 331 28.41 37.17 -9.88
CA GLU A 331 28.43 36.22 -8.76
C GLU A 331 27.69 36.75 -7.53
N LEU A 332 27.86 38.03 -7.19
CA LEU A 332 27.11 38.69 -6.12
C LEU A 332 25.60 38.70 -6.40
N ASN A 333 25.19 38.85 -7.65
CA ASN A 333 23.77 38.81 -8.01
C ASN A 333 23.20 37.37 -8.01
N ARG A 334 23.99 36.36 -8.41
CA ARG A 334 23.59 34.94 -8.25
C ARG A 334 23.44 34.56 -6.78
N THR A 335 24.41 34.87 -5.94
CA THR A 335 24.38 34.54 -4.50
C THR A 335 23.23 35.24 -3.78
N LYS A 336 22.88 36.49 -4.14
CA LYS A 336 21.65 37.16 -3.64
C LYS A 336 20.38 36.37 -4.00
N GLN A 337 20.23 35.93 -5.25
CA GLN A 337 19.07 35.14 -5.69
C GLN A 337 19.00 33.78 -4.99
N GLU A 338 20.15 33.14 -4.76
CA GLU A 338 20.23 31.87 -4.03
C GLU A 338 19.83 32.04 -2.55
N ILE A 339 20.31 33.10 -1.88
CA ILE A 339 19.91 33.45 -0.51
C ILE A 339 18.40 33.69 -0.41
N GLU A 340 17.80 34.39 -1.38
CA GLU A 340 16.36 34.64 -1.41
C GLU A 340 15.53 33.35 -1.64
N SER A 341 16.02 32.46 -2.52
CA SER A 341 15.46 31.12 -2.72
C SER A 341 15.52 30.26 -1.45
N VAL A 342 16.65 30.28 -0.74
CA VAL A 342 16.82 29.58 0.55
C VAL A 342 15.88 30.15 1.61
N ARG A 343 15.76 31.48 1.75
CA ARG A 343 14.83 32.12 2.69
C ARG A 343 13.37 31.77 2.42
N SER A 344 12.97 31.69 1.15
CA SER A 344 11.62 31.28 0.76
C SER A 344 11.33 29.81 1.17
N LYS A 345 12.30 28.92 0.96
CA LYS A 345 12.22 27.52 1.41
C LYS A 345 12.21 27.40 2.94
N GLU A 346 13.00 28.22 3.64
CA GLU A 346 13.04 28.27 5.10
C GLU A 346 11.70 28.72 5.68
N ALA A 347 11.09 29.80 5.15
CA ALA A 347 9.78 30.26 5.58
C ALA A 347 8.70 29.16 5.43
N GLY A 348 8.66 28.49 4.27
CA GLY A 348 7.74 27.36 4.04
C GLY A 348 8.08 26.09 4.82
N ALA A 349 9.26 25.99 5.44
CA ALA A 349 9.60 24.95 6.41
C ALA A 349 9.17 25.34 7.84
N GLN A 350 9.37 26.60 8.23
CA GLN A 350 8.92 27.14 9.51
C GLN A 350 7.39 27.07 9.66
N GLU A 351 6.63 27.40 8.62
CA GLU A 351 5.16 27.28 8.59
C GLU A 351 4.71 25.86 8.94
N LYS A 352 5.27 24.85 8.25
CA LYS A 352 5.00 23.42 8.51
C LYS A 352 5.45 22.97 9.90
N MET A 353 6.50 23.59 10.44
CA MET A 353 6.99 23.35 11.80
C MET A 353 6.01 23.83 12.88
N VAL A 354 5.13 24.79 12.55
CA VAL A 354 4.04 25.27 13.42
C VAL A 354 2.75 24.48 13.18
N GLU A 355 2.43 24.17 11.93
CA GLU A 355 1.22 23.43 11.54
C GLU A 355 1.22 21.96 12.07
N LEU A 356 2.36 21.27 11.97
CA LEU A 356 2.46 19.86 12.36
C LEU A 356 2.16 19.62 13.87
N PRO A 357 2.70 20.41 14.82
CA PRO A 357 2.27 20.36 16.22
C PRO A 357 0.78 20.61 16.43
N MET A 358 0.16 21.55 15.70
CA MET A 358 -1.28 21.83 15.82
C MET A 358 -2.12 20.63 15.34
N MET A 359 -1.78 20.03 14.20
CA MET A 359 -2.45 18.82 13.71
C MET A 359 -2.26 17.64 14.66
N LEU A 360 -1.07 17.48 15.27
CA LEU A 360 -0.83 16.45 16.29
C LEU A 360 -1.68 16.67 17.54
N GLN A 361 -1.81 17.92 18.02
CA GLN A 361 -2.66 18.24 19.16
C GLN A 361 -4.14 17.93 18.84
N GLN A 362 -4.64 18.38 17.69
CA GLN A 362 -6.01 18.10 17.26
C GLN A 362 -6.29 16.59 17.16
N ALA A 363 -5.35 15.82 16.59
CA ALA A 363 -5.46 14.36 16.51
C ALA A 363 -5.44 13.68 17.90
N THR A 364 -4.72 14.24 18.89
CA THR A 364 -4.77 13.72 20.26
C THR A 364 -6.07 14.06 20.98
N GLU A 365 -6.66 15.23 20.73
CA GLU A 365 -7.96 15.63 21.27
C GLU A 365 -9.08 14.73 20.68
N GLU A 366 -9.10 14.53 19.37
CA GLU A 366 -10.05 13.63 18.69
C GLU A 366 -9.92 12.16 19.16
N ALA A 367 -8.70 11.69 19.43
CA ALA A 367 -8.47 10.35 19.95
C ALA A 367 -8.98 10.14 21.39
N GLU A 368 -8.86 11.14 22.26
CA GLU A 368 -9.43 11.08 23.61
C GLU A 368 -10.97 11.21 23.59
N ASP A 369 -11.53 12.06 22.72
CA ASP A 369 -12.99 12.15 22.52
C ASP A 369 -13.58 10.81 22.03
N ALA A 370 -12.94 10.17 21.05
CA ALA A 370 -13.36 8.85 20.55
C ALA A 370 -13.30 7.77 21.65
N LYS A 371 -12.30 7.84 22.54
CA LYS A 371 -12.14 6.94 23.69
C LYS A 371 -13.19 7.18 24.78
N VAL A 372 -13.55 8.44 25.06
CA VAL A 372 -14.67 8.78 25.96
C VAL A 372 -16.00 8.26 25.38
N ALA A 373 -16.24 8.44 24.08
CA ALA A 373 -17.42 7.91 23.40
C ALA A 373 -17.48 6.37 23.46
N ALA A 374 -16.36 5.68 23.23
CA ALA A 374 -16.28 4.22 23.32
C ALA A 374 -16.56 3.70 24.75
N HIS A 375 -16.02 4.35 25.78
CA HIS A 375 -16.32 4.00 27.17
C HIS A 375 -17.80 4.21 27.53
N SER A 376 -18.40 5.32 27.06
CA SER A 376 -19.84 5.57 27.25
C SER A 376 -20.70 4.49 26.59
N ALA A 377 -20.40 4.12 25.34
CA ALA A 377 -21.10 3.04 24.64
C ALA A 377 -20.95 1.67 25.31
N GLN A 378 -19.77 1.38 25.89
CA GLN A 378 -19.54 0.15 26.65
C GLN A 378 -20.39 0.10 27.94
N GLU A 379 -20.53 1.23 28.62
CA GLU A 379 -21.31 1.35 29.86
C GLU A 379 -22.82 1.25 29.60
N GLU A 380 -23.34 1.86 28.53
CA GLU A 380 -24.74 1.66 28.11
C GLU A 380 -25.01 0.20 27.70
N LEU A 381 -24.07 -0.45 27.00
CA LEU A 381 -24.16 -1.88 26.70
C LEU A 381 -24.17 -2.76 27.97
N ARG A 382 -23.45 -2.36 29.03
CA ARG A 382 -23.46 -3.05 30.32
C ARG A 382 -24.84 -2.95 30.98
N LYS A 383 -25.42 -1.74 31.05
CA LYS A 383 -26.77 -1.49 31.59
C LYS A 383 -27.83 -2.30 30.84
N ALA A 384 -27.83 -2.24 29.51
CA ALA A 384 -28.79 -2.98 28.67
C ALA A 384 -28.72 -4.51 28.88
N LYS A 385 -27.52 -5.07 29.15
CA LYS A 385 -27.37 -6.49 29.52
C LYS A 385 -27.93 -6.82 30.90
N GLU A 386 -27.77 -5.92 31.87
CA GLU A 386 -28.32 -6.10 33.21
C GLU A 386 -29.85 -6.01 33.21
N GLU A 387 -30.44 -5.10 32.44
CA GLU A 387 -31.88 -5.01 32.20
C GLU A 387 -32.42 -6.26 31.46
N PHE A 388 -31.68 -6.79 30.48
CA PHE A 388 -32.03 -8.03 29.80
C PHE A 388 -32.06 -9.24 30.76
N GLU A 389 -31.04 -9.44 31.59
CA GLU A 389 -31.04 -10.56 32.54
C GLU A 389 -32.10 -10.38 33.65
N GLN A 390 -32.42 -9.15 34.07
CA GLN A 390 -33.54 -8.87 34.96
C GLN A 390 -34.90 -9.23 34.33
N THR A 391 -35.16 -8.80 33.09
CA THR A 391 -36.42 -9.13 32.39
C THR A 391 -36.56 -10.62 32.12
N LYS A 392 -35.45 -11.31 31.81
CA LYS A 392 -35.39 -12.78 31.68
C LYS A 392 -35.69 -13.50 32.99
N ALA A 393 -35.14 -13.05 34.13
CA ALA A 393 -35.47 -13.60 35.45
C ALA A 393 -36.93 -13.33 35.87
N ALA A 394 -37.49 -12.19 35.48
CA ALA A 394 -38.91 -11.90 35.66
C ALA A 394 -39.79 -12.84 34.79
N ALA A 395 -39.38 -13.11 33.55
CA ALA A 395 -40.09 -14.00 32.63
C ALA A 395 -40.12 -15.45 33.14
N THR A 396 -38.98 -16.02 33.56
CA THR A 396 -38.95 -17.38 34.14
C THR A 396 -39.77 -17.48 35.43
N THR A 397 -39.79 -16.41 36.25
CA THR A 397 -40.66 -16.34 37.43
C THR A 397 -42.14 -16.32 37.06
N ALA A 398 -42.53 -15.64 35.98
CA ALA A 398 -43.90 -15.63 35.47
C ALA A 398 -44.31 -17.00 34.89
N GLU A 399 -43.41 -17.67 34.18
CA GLU A 399 -43.61 -19.02 33.64
C GLU A 399 -43.83 -20.07 34.75
N ILE A 400 -43.03 -20.03 35.82
CA ILE A 400 -43.21 -20.90 36.99
C ILE A 400 -44.58 -20.65 37.65
N LYS A 401 -45.00 -19.38 37.79
CA LYS A 401 -46.33 -19.03 38.32
C LYS A 401 -47.45 -19.54 37.42
N LEU A 402 -47.31 -19.41 36.10
CA LEU A 402 -48.29 -19.94 35.14
C LEU A 402 -48.42 -21.46 35.26
N SER A 403 -47.30 -22.19 35.35
CA SER A 403 -47.30 -23.65 35.56
C SER A 403 -47.98 -24.07 36.87
N ALA A 404 -47.80 -23.29 37.95
CA ALA A 404 -48.48 -23.52 39.22
C ALA A 404 -50.00 -23.32 39.09
N VAL A 405 -50.45 -22.21 38.47
CA VAL A 405 -51.87 -21.94 38.22
C VAL A 405 -52.50 -23.01 37.33
N MET A 406 -51.82 -23.47 36.29
CA MET A 406 -52.33 -24.56 35.44
C MET A 406 -52.61 -25.83 36.26
N LYS A 407 -51.65 -26.27 37.10
CA LYS A 407 -51.84 -27.42 37.99
C LYS A 407 -52.96 -27.22 39.01
N GLU A 408 -53.13 -26.02 39.54
CA GLU A 408 -54.25 -25.68 40.42
C GLU A 408 -55.60 -25.74 39.69
N THR A 409 -55.68 -25.27 38.44
CA THR A 409 -56.91 -25.40 37.63
C THR A 409 -57.21 -26.85 37.24
N GLU A 410 -56.19 -27.68 36.98
CA GLU A 410 -56.36 -29.12 36.75
C GLU A 410 -56.87 -29.83 38.00
N ALA A 411 -56.31 -29.51 39.18
CA ALA A 411 -56.77 -30.03 40.46
C ALA A 411 -58.21 -29.58 40.79
N SER A 412 -58.55 -28.31 40.50
CA SER A 412 -59.90 -27.78 40.66
C SER A 412 -60.89 -28.52 39.74
N LYS A 413 -60.57 -28.68 38.44
CA LYS A 413 -61.38 -29.48 37.50
C LYS A 413 -61.49 -30.96 37.90
N ALA A 414 -60.48 -31.55 38.53
CA ALA A 414 -60.57 -32.90 39.08
C ALA A 414 -61.51 -32.96 40.30
N SER A 415 -61.42 -31.98 41.20
CA SER A 415 -62.33 -31.84 42.35
C SER A 415 -63.77 -31.58 41.93
N GLU A 416 -63.99 -30.78 40.89
CA GLU A 416 -65.29 -30.51 40.27
C GLU A 416 -65.92 -31.80 39.74
N ARG A 417 -65.19 -32.60 38.97
CA ARG A 417 -65.67 -33.92 38.49
C ARG A 417 -66.01 -34.87 39.63
N LEU A 418 -65.21 -34.89 40.70
CA LEU A 418 -65.50 -35.69 41.90
C LEU A 418 -66.76 -35.19 42.63
N ALA A 419 -66.95 -33.88 42.73
CA ALA A 419 -68.16 -33.30 43.31
C ALA A 419 -69.41 -33.61 42.46
N LEU A 420 -69.33 -33.50 41.14
CA LEU A 420 -70.41 -33.86 40.21
C LEU A 420 -70.77 -35.35 40.33
N ALA A 421 -69.77 -36.25 40.36
CA ALA A 421 -69.98 -37.67 40.56
C ALA A 421 -70.59 -38.00 41.94
N ALA A 422 -70.20 -37.28 42.99
CA ALA A 422 -70.80 -37.42 44.32
C ALA A 422 -72.26 -36.92 44.35
N VAL A 423 -72.58 -35.82 43.66
CA VAL A 423 -73.96 -35.33 43.51
C VAL A 423 -74.81 -36.33 42.72
N GLN A 424 -74.29 -36.90 41.63
CA GLN A 424 -74.98 -37.94 40.87
C GLN A 424 -75.24 -39.19 41.73
N ALA A 425 -74.24 -39.68 42.46
CA ALA A 425 -74.42 -40.83 43.36
C ALA A 425 -75.38 -40.56 44.53
N LEU A 426 -75.45 -39.32 45.05
CA LEU A 426 -76.44 -38.91 46.03
C LEU A 426 -77.84 -38.83 45.41
N GLN A 427 -77.97 -38.27 44.19
CA GLN A 427 -79.24 -38.18 43.49
C GLN A 427 -79.79 -39.57 43.11
N GLU A 428 -78.95 -40.49 42.64
CA GLU A 428 -79.30 -41.91 42.42
C GLU A 428 -79.70 -42.61 43.73
N SER A 429 -79.13 -42.19 44.87
CA SER A 429 -79.48 -42.69 46.22
C SER A 429 -80.75 -42.04 46.81
N GLU A 430 -81.12 -40.83 46.41
CA GLU A 430 -82.39 -40.16 46.72
C GLU A 430 -83.52 -40.66 45.81
N GLU A 431 -83.27 -40.87 44.51
CA GLU A 431 -84.24 -41.48 43.59
C GLU A 431 -84.55 -42.95 43.95
N ALA A 432 -83.69 -43.60 44.74
CA ALA A 432 -83.93 -44.89 45.38
C ALA A 432 -84.62 -44.80 46.77
N ARG A 433 -84.93 -43.59 47.27
CA ARG A 433 -85.59 -43.35 48.58
C ARG A 433 -86.59 -42.19 48.52
N ASP A 434 -87.86 -42.55 48.41
CA ASP A 434 -88.96 -41.65 48.76
C ASP A 434 -88.80 -41.03 50.17
N VAL A 435 -89.27 -39.78 50.31
CA VAL A 435 -89.62 -39.02 51.54
C VAL A 435 -88.57 -38.04 52.16
N GLU A 436 -88.87 -36.75 51.96
CA GLU A 436 -88.70 -35.53 52.81
C GLU A 436 -87.32 -34.91 53.21
N ASP A 437 -87.06 -33.76 52.56
CA ASP A 437 -87.09 -32.38 53.12
C ASP A 437 -85.83 -31.69 53.73
N SER A 438 -85.39 -30.63 52.99
CA SER A 438 -84.77 -29.38 53.47
C SER A 438 -83.36 -29.34 54.08
N PRO A 439 -82.70 -28.15 54.17
CA PRO A 439 -82.97 -26.85 53.52
C PRO A 439 -81.75 -26.24 52.79
N GLY A 440 -81.95 -25.57 51.65
CA GLY A 440 -80.86 -24.82 50.99
C GLY A 440 -81.12 -24.32 49.56
N ARG A 441 -82.34 -24.48 49.04
CA ARG A 441 -82.68 -24.13 47.65
C ARG A 441 -82.86 -22.63 47.48
N VAL A 442 -81.84 -21.94 46.99
CA VAL A 442 -81.97 -20.59 46.44
C VAL A 442 -82.85 -20.68 45.20
N THR A 443 -84.09 -20.24 45.30
CA THR A 443 -85.07 -20.33 44.22
C THR A 443 -84.89 -19.18 43.23
N LEU A 444 -84.00 -19.37 42.24
CA LEU A 444 -83.88 -18.46 41.11
C LEU A 444 -85.13 -18.55 40.21
N PRO A 445 -85.66 -17.42 39.69
CA PRO A 445 -86.66 -17.44 38.63
C PRO A 445 -86.14 -18.21 37.40
N LEU A 446 -87.03 -18.96 36.74
CA LEU A 446 -86.64 -19.82 35.61
C LEU A 446 -85.95 -19.04 34.47
N SER A 447 -86.34 -17.78 34.25
CA SER A 447 -85.66 -16.87 33.30
C SER A 447 -84.23 -16.56 33.70
N GLU A 448 -83.99 -16.24 34.98
CA GLU A 448 -82.65 -15.94 35.49
C GLU A 448 -81.75 -17.18 35.45
N TYR A 449 -82.29 -18.37 35.75
CA TYR A 449 -81.58 -19.63 35.59
C TYR A 449 -81.13 -19.86 34.13
N TYR A 450 -82.03 -19.69 33.15
CA TYR A 450 -81.65 -19.84 31.74
C TYR A 450 -80.67 -18.76 31.27
N GLU A 451 -80.77 -17.52 31.74
CA GLU A 451 -79.80 -16.47 31.43
C GLU A 451 -78.42 -16.74 32.04
N LEU A 452 -78.36 -17.20 33.30
CA LEU A 452 -77.11 -17.55 33.97
C LEU A 452 -76.47 -18.79 33.35
N SER A 453 -77.26 -19.82 33.06
CA SER A 453 -76.80 -21.04 32.37
C SER A 453 -76.29 -20.73 30.97
N LYS A 454 -77.00 -19.88 30.20
CA LYS A 454 -76.53 -19.42 28.89
C LYS A 454 -75.22 -18.63 28.98
N LYS A 455 -75.12 -17.66 29.90
CA LYS A 455 -73.89 -16.87 30.12
C LYS A 455 -72.72 -17.73 30.58
N ALA A 456 -72.98 -18.76 31.40
CA ALA A 456 -71.95 -19.72 31.83
C ALA A 456 -71.44 -20.55 30.65
N HIS A 457 -72.33 -21.05 29.79
CA HIS A 457 -71.97 -21.80 28.60
C HIS A 457 -71.24 -20.94 27.55
N GLU A 458 -71.69 -19.70 27.32
CA GLU A 458 -70.99 -18.74 26.45
C GLU A 458 -69.59 -18.40 26.96
N ALA A 459 -69.40 -18.32 28.29
CA ALA A 459 -68.09 -18.11 28.91
C ALA A 459 -67.19 -19.37 28.86
N GLU A 460 -67.79 -20.57 28.95
CA GLU A 460 -67.10 -21.85 28.78
C GLU A 460 -66.60 -22.03 27.35
N GLU A 461 -67.45 -21.78 26.34
CA GLU A 461 -67.06 -21.85 24.92
C GLU A 461 -65.94 -20.84 24.60
N LEU A 462 -66.05 -19.59 25.06
CA LEU A 462 -64.99 -18.59 24.88
C LEU A 462 -63.68 -18.96 25.60
N ALA A 463 -63.75 -19.68 26.73
CA ALA A 463 -62.58 -20.23 27.38
C ALA A 463 -61.99 -21.42 26.61
N ASN A 464 -62.83 -22.30 26.06
CA ASN A 464 -62.43 -23.43 25.22
C ASN A 464 -61.76 -22.97 23.92
N GLU A 465 -62.31 -21.96 23.24
CA GLU A 465 -61.70 -21.32 22.06
C GLU A 465 -60.30 -20.78 22.37
N ARG A 466 -60.15 -20.05 23.49
CA ARG A 466 -58.85 -19.52 23.94
C ARG A 466 -57.83 -20.61 24.29
N VAL A 467 -58.29 -21.70 24.89
CA VAL A 467 -57.43 -22.87 25.16
C VAL A 467 -57.02 -23.55 23.86
N ALA A 468 -57.93 -23.69 22.89
CA ALA A 468 -57.62 -24.25 21.58
C ALA A 468 -56.63 -23.38 20.79
N GLU A 469 -56.78 -22.06 20.80
CA GLU A 469 -55.83 -21.13 20.19
C GLU A 469 -54.45 -21.21 20.85
N ALA A 470 -54.39 -21.20 22.19
CA ALA A 470 -53.13 -21.34 22.93
C ALA A 470 -52.44 -22.68 22.66
N LEU A 471 -53.19 -23.80 22.61
CA LEU A 471 -52.66 -25.11 22.26
C LEU A 471 -52.14 -25.15 20.81
N SER A 472 -52.84 -24.52 19.86
CA SER A 472 -52.38 -24.39 18.47
C SER A 472 -51.05 -23.62 18.37
N GLN A 473 -50.91 -22.52 19.12
CA GLN A 473 -49.66 -21.76 19.21
C GLN A 473 -48.53 -22.60 19.83
N VAL A 474 -48.80 -23.39 20.88
CA VAL A 474 -47.80 -24.28 21.52
C VAL A 474 -47.36 -25.42 20.58
N VAL A 475 -48.29 -26.02 19.82
CA VAL A 475 -47.95 -27.06 18.82
C VAL A 475 -47.07 -26.48 17.71
N SER A 476 -47.45 -25.32 17.17
CA SER A 476 -46.65 -24.61 16.15
C SER A 476 -45.25 -24.22 16.66
N ALA A 477 -45.15 -23.75 17.91
CA ALA A 477 -43.87 -23.44 18.54
C ALA A 477 -42.97 -24.68 18.68
N LYS A 478 -43.50 -25.81 19.18
CA LYS A 478 -42.76 -27.07 19.30
C LYS A 478 -42.33 -27.64 17.95
N GLU A 479 -43.16 -27.52 16.93
CA GLU A 479 -42.77 -27.94 15.58
C GLU A 479 -41.64 -27.06 15.03
N SER A 480 -41.69 -25.74 15.28
CA SER A 480 -40.61 -24.82 14.91
C SER A 480 -39.30 -25.10 15.64
N GLU A 481 -39.37 -25.48 16.92
CA GLU A 481 -38.23 -25.92 17.74
C GLU A 481 -37.61 -27.21 17.15
N SER A 482 -38.43 -28.23 16.87
CA SER A 482 -37.97 -29.49 16.26
C SER A 482 -37.24 -29.25 14.93
N ARG A 483 -37.84 -28.46 14.04
CA ARG A 483 -37.23 -28.06 12.75
C ARG A 483 -35.95 -27.21 12.92
N SER A 484 -35.75 -26.56 14.07
CA SER A 484 -34.52 -25.81 14.36
C SER A 484 -33.39 -26.71 14.87
N LEU A 485 -33.74 -27.73 15.67
CA LEU A 485 -32.80 -28.75 16.16
C LEU A 485 -32.32 -29.67 15.03
N GLU A 486 -33.20 -30.02 14.10
CA GLU A 486 -32.87 -30.82 12.91
C GLU A 486 -31.83 -30.10 12.02
N ARG A 487 -32.09 -28.84 11.65
CA ARG A 487 -31.13 -28.00 10.91
C ARG A 487 -29.80 -27.81 11.64
N LEU A 488 -29.81 -27.73 12.98
CA LEU A 488 -28.58 -27.63 13.76
C LEU A 488 -27.75 -28.93 13.67
N LYS A 489 -28.41 -30.08 13.62
CA LYS A 489 -27.75 -31.39 13.43
C LYS A 489 -27.17 -31.51 12.02
N GLU A 490 -27.96 -31.21 10.98
CA GLU A 490 -27.51 -31.17 9.59
C GLU A 490 -26.29 -30.27 9.39
N ALA A 491 -26.33 -29.05 9.94
CA ALA A 491 -25.21 -28.11 9.86
C ALA A 491 -23.95 -28.59 10.60
N SER A 492 -24.09 -29.44 11.63
CA SER A 492 -22.97 -30.08 12.32
C SER A 492 -22.38 -31.22 11.49
N GLU A 493 -23.22 -32.02 10.84
CA GLU A 493 -22.81 -33.12 9.96
C GLU A 493 -22.07 -32.56 8.73
N GLU A 494 -22.61 -31.53 8.06
CA GLU A 494 -21.93 -30.79 6.99
C GLU A 494 -20.57 -30.21 7.42
N MET A 495 -20.48 -29.68 8.64
CA MET A 495 -19.24 -29.10 9.16
C MET A 495 -18.16 -30.18 9.31
N ASP A 496 -18.53 -31.38 9.72
CA ASP A 496 -17.60 -32.48 9.90
C ASP A 496 -17.17 -33.10 8.56
N GLU A 497 -18.09 -33.24 7.59
CA GLU A 497 -17.76 -33.60 6.20
C GLU A 497 -16.76 -32.59 5.57
N LYS A 498 -16.98 -31.28 5.79
CA LYS A 498 -16.08 -30.22 5.29
C LYS A 498 -14.70 -30.26 5.94
N LYS A 499 -14.57 -30.73 7.20
CA LYS A 499 -13.27 -30.96 7.85
C LYS A 499 -12.55 -32.15 7.23
N GLU A 500 -13.24 -33.27 7.03
CA GLU A 500 -12.65 -34.47 6.42
C GLU A 500 -12.20 -34.20 4.97
N ALA A 501 -13.02 -33.49 4.19
CA ALA A 501 -12.65 -33.06 2.84
C ALA A 501 -11.41 -32.14 2.82
N LEU A 502 -11.27 -31.25 3.81
CA LEU A 502 -10.10 -30.39 3.98
C LEU A 502 -8.84 -31.19 4.35
N GLU A 503 -8.95 -32.16 5.26
CA GLU A 503 -7.85 -33.04 5.65
C GLU A 503 -7.33 -33.85 4.45
N ILE A 504 -8.23 -34.47 3.69
CA ILE A 504 -7.91 -35.20 2.45
C ILE A 504 -7.27 -34.27 1.39
N ALA A 505 -7.72 -33.02 1.29
CA ALA A 505 -7.14 -32.04 0.37
C ALA A 505 -5.70 -31.64 0.77
N LEU A 506 -5.44 -31.48 2.07
CA LEU A 506 -4.10 -31.22 2.60
C LEU A 506 -3.15 -32.39 2.32
N GLU A 507 -3.55 -33.63 2.62
CA GLU A 507 -2.72 -34.82 2.31
C GLU A 507 -2.39 -34.96 0.80
N ARG A 508 -3.31 -34.54 -0.08
CA ARG A 508 -3.06 -34.53 -1.54
C ARG A 508 -2.07 -33.44 -1.93
N ALA A 509 -2.16 -32.26 -1.32
CA ALA A 509 -1.22 -31.16 -1.56
C ALA A 509 0.19 -31.49 -1.04
N GLU A 510 0.30 -32.14 0.13
CA GLU A 510 1.58 -32.63 0.67
C GLU A 510 2.22 -33.66 -0.26
N ARG A 511 1.49 -34.71 -0.65
CA ARG A 511 1.97 -35.72 -1.62
C ARG A 511 2.37 -35.12 -2.98
N ALA A 512 1.66 -34.10 -3.45
CA ALA A 512 2.04 -33.38 -4.68
C ALA A 512 3.35 -32.59 -4.53
N ASN A 513 3.57 -31.97 -3.36
CA ASN A 513 4.81 -31.27 -3.04
C ASN A 513 5.99 -32.23 -2.89
N GLU A 514 5.80 -33.39 -2.24
CA GLU A 514 6.79 -34.47 -2.17
C GLU A 514 7.18 -34.96 -3.58
N GLY A 515 6.19 -35.23 -4.45
CA GLY A 515 6.41 -35.63 -5.83
C GLY A 515 7.16 -34.56 -6.65
N LYS A 516 6.81 -33.28 -6.48
CA LYS A 516 7.52 -32.14 -7.10
C LYS A 516 8.98 -32.09 -6.64
N LEU A 517 9.24 -32.24 -5.33
CA LEU A 517 10.58 -32.20 -4.76
C LEU A 517 11.44 -33.37 -5.25
N ALA A 518 10.86 -34.58 -5.31
CA ALA A 518 11.53 -35.77 -5.87
C ALA A 518 11.90 -35.58 -7.35
N ALA A 519 10.98 -35.11 -8.17
CA ALA A 519 11.24 -34.81 -9.59
C ALA A 519 12.32 -33.73 -9.76
N GLU A 520 12.34 -32.70 -8.89
CA GLU A 520 13.35 -31.65 -8.93
C GLU A 520 14.73 -32.18 -8.50
N GLN A 521 14.81 -33.09 -7.53
CA GLN A 521 16.05 -33.76 -7.13
C GLN A 521 16.61 -34.62 -8.27
N GLU A 522 15.79 -35.39 -8.98
CA GLU A 522 16.23 -36.15 -10.17
C GLU A 522 16.68 -35.21 -11.31
N LEU A 523 15.98 -34.09 -11.54
CA LEU A 523 16.42 -33.08 -12.51
C LEU A 523 17.75 -32.41 -12.12
N ARG A 524 18.06 -32.26 -10.83
CA ARG A 524 19.37 -31.78 -10.35
C ARG A 524 20.46 -32.82 -10.64
N LYS A 525 20.22 -34.10 -10.33
CA LYS A 525 21.15 -35.22 -10.65
C LYS A 525 21.40 -35.31 -12.16
N TRP A 526 20.34 -35.31 -12.97
CA TRP A 526 20.45 -35.40 -14.43
C TRP A 526 21.24 -34.24 -15.03
N ARG A 527 21.03 -33.01 -14.55
CA ARG A 527 21.83 -31.84 -14.96
C ARG A 527 23.31 -31.98 -14.60
N ALA A 528 23.62 -32.49 -13.40
CA ALA A 528 25.01 -32.73 -12.97
C ALA A 528 25.69 -33.81 -13.84
N ASP A 529 25.03 -34.95 -14.05
CA ASP A 529 25.48 -36.03 -14.92
C ASP A 529 25.72 -35.57 -16.37
N HIS A 530 24.78 -34.80 -16.93
CA HIS A 530 24.88 -34.29 -18.29
C HIS A 530 26.05 -33.33 -18.44
N GLU A 531 26.28 -32.43 -17.48
CA GLU A 531 27.43 -31.51 -17.49
C GLU A 531 28.77 -32.25 -17.29
N GLN A 532 28.80 -33.33 -16.48
CA GLN A 532 29.98 -34.19 -16.40
C GLN A 532 30.27 -34.90 -17.73
N ARG A 533 29.27 -35.49 -18.38
CA ARG A 533 29.42 -36.13 -19.70
C ARG A 533 29.87 -35.13 -20.77
N ARG A 534 29.32 -33.91 -20.75
CA ARG A 534 29.73 -32.83 -21.65
C ARG A 534 31.18 -32.42 -21.43
N LYS A 535 31.63 -32.28 -20.18
CA LYS A 535 33.04 -32.03 -19.83
C LYS A 535 33.97 -33.16 -20.27
N ALA A 536 33.58 -34.42 -20.08
CA ALA A 536 34.33 -35.58 -20.54
C ALA A 536 34.45 -35.62 -22.08
N HIS A 537 33.38 -35.30 -22.80
CA HIS A 537 33.36 -35.23 -24.26
C HIS A 537 34.16 -34.04 -24.82
N GLU A 538 34.13 -32.88 -24.16
CA GLU A 538 35.01 -31.74 -24.49
C GLU A 538 36.50 -32.05 -24.24
N ALA A 539 36.81 -32.75 -23.13
CA ALA A 539 38.17 -33.24 -22.87
C ALA A 539 38.63 -34.24 -23.95
N ALA A 540 37.74 -35.17 -24.36
CA ALA A 540 38.02 -36.11 -25.44
C ALA A 540 38.20 -35.40 -26.80
N LYS A 541 37.38 -34.40 -27.13
CA LYS A 541 37.55 -33.59 -28.35
C LYS A 541 38.86 -32.80 -28.37
N ARG A 542 39.24 -32.19 -27.25
CA ARG A 542 40.56 -31.51 -27.11
C ARG A 542 41.74 -32.47 -27.20
N ALA A 543 41.56 -33.76 -26.90
CA ALA A 543 42.60 -34.77 -27.06
C ALA A 543 42.75 -35.30 -28.50
N VAL A 544 41.76 -35.10 -29.39
CA VAL A 544 41.70 -35.76 -30.71
C VAL A 544 42.02 -34.84 -31.89
N ASN A 545 41.78 -33.52 -31.82
CA ASN A 545 42.08 -32.60 -32.94
C ASN A 545 42.81 -31.30 -32.52
N PRO A 546 44.10 -31.18 -32.83
CA PRO A 546 44.69 -29.91 -33.24
C PRO A 546 44.47 -29.68 -34.76
N LEU A 547 44.41 -28.41 -35.18
CA LEU A 547 44.20 -27.88 -36.53
C LEU A 547 42.76 -27.72 -37.06
N ASN A 548 42.55 -26.50 -37.60
CA ASN A 548 41.63 -26.06 -38.65
C ASN A 548 40.11 -26.07 -38.40
N GLY A 549 39.52 -24.86 -38.40
CA GLY A 549 38.08 -24.64 -38.57
C GLY A 549 37.67 -24.49 -40.05
N PRO A 550 36.37 -24.30 -40.35
CA PRO A 550 35.89 -24.11 -41.72
C PRO A 550 35.19 -22.77 -41.97
N ALA A 551 35.21 -22.34 -43.23
CA ALA A 551 34.37 -21.26 -43.76
C ALA A 551 33.16 -21.82 -44.55
N HIS A 552 32.09 -21.02 -44.60
CA HIS A 552 31.05 -20.90 -45.64
C HIS A 552 30.84 -22.00 -46.71
N GLU A 553 29.59 -22.48 -46.84
CA GLU A 553 28.66 -22.38 -48.00
C GLU A 553 27.43 -23.27 -47.70
N ALA A 554 26.15 -22.94 -47.90
CA ALA A 554 25.39 -22.13 -48.86
C ALA A 554 24.68 -22.95 -49.97
N ALA A 555 23.37 -23.18 -49.73
CA ALA A 555 22.26 -23.17 -50.70
C ALA A 555 21.77 -24.46 -51.40
N LYS A 556 20.44 -24.43 -51.66
CA LYS A 556 19.57 -25.34 -52.44
C LYS A 556 19.16 -26.61 -51.66
N ARG A 557 17.91 -27.11 -51.75
CA ARG A 557 16.89 -26.98 -52.81
C ARG A 557 15.48 -27.20 -52.24
N ALA A 558 14.45 -26.54 -52.78
CA ALA A 558 13.06 -26.73 -52.39
C ALA A 558 12.32 -27.76 -53.27
N VAL A 559 11.49 -28.61 -52.67
CA VAL A 559 10.36 -29.35 -53.29
C VAL A 559 9.29 -29.57 -52.20
N ASN A 560 8.03 -29.21 -52.49
CA ASN A 560 6.83 -29.47 -51.66
C ASN A 560 6.15 -30.79 -52.11
N PRO A 561 5.40 -31.53 -51.27
CA PRO A 561 3.99 -31.18 -51.01
C PRO A 561 3.35 -31.54 -49.64
N LEU A 562 2.31 -30.77 -49.31
CA LEU A 562 1.10 -31.05 -48.50
C LEU A 562 1.13 -32.15 -47.40
N ASN A 563 0.97 -31.76 -46.12
CA ASN A 563 -0.28 -31.92 -45.35
C ASN A 563 -0.14 -31.50 -43.87
N GLY A 564 -1.24 -31.02 -43.26
CA GLY A 564 -1.39 -30.85 -41.81
C GLY A 564 -1.58 -29.39 -41.34
N PRO A 565 -2.66 -29.05 -40.61
CA PRO A 565 -2.91 -27.68 -40.15
C PRO A 565 -2.09 -27.34 -38.89
N SER A 566 -1.43 -26.18 -38.91
CA SER A 566 -0.69 -25.65 -37.77
C SER A 566 -1.62 -25.32 -36.59
N ARG A 567 -1.42 -25.99 -35.44
CA ARG A 567 -1.79 -25.40 -34.15
C ARG A 567 -0.77 -24.32 -33.82
N VAL A 568 -1.21 -23.06 -33.82
CA VAL A 568 -0.40 -21.94 -33.31
C VAL A 568 -0.29 -22.10 -31.79
N PHE A 569 0.90 -22.46 -31.31
CA PHE A 569 1.25 -22.35 -29.91
C PHE A 569 1.76 -20.92 -29.67
N VAL A 570 1.00 -20.10 -28.96
CA VAL A 570 1.42 -18.74 -28.62
C VAL A 570 2.47 -18.82 -27.51
N GLU A 571 3.73 -18.56 -27.88
CA GLU A 571 4.83 -18.45 -26.93
C GLU A 571 4.77 -17.10 -26.20
N GLN A 572 4.05 -17.03 -25.07
CA GLN A 572 4.22 -15.91 -24.13
C GLN A 572 5.53 -16.09 -23.35
N LYS A 573 6.60 -15.47 -23.84
CA LYS A 573 7.76 -15.13 -23.01
C LYS A 573 7.39 -13.94 -22.11
N SER A 574 7.56 -14.09 -20.80
CA SER A 574 7.78 -12.97 -19.88
C SER A 574 9.20 -13.03 -19.29
N PRO A 575 9.82 -11.90 -18.92
CA PRO A 575 11.26 -11.83 -18.74
C PRO A 575 11.71 -11.83 -17.26
N PHE A 576 12.87 -12.46 -17.03
CA PHE A 576 13.85 -12.19 -15.97
C PHE A 576 13.37 -11.66 -14.60
N HIS A 577 13.58 -12.48 -13.57
CA HIS A 577 14.32 -12.00 -12.41
C HIS A 577 15.54 -12.87 -12.15
N ASN A 578 16.65 -12.19 -11.85
CA ASN A 578 17.97 -12.76 -11.66
C ASN A 578 18.27 -12.64 -10.17
N GLU A 579 18.37 -13.75 -9.43
CA GLU A 579 18.79 -13.70 -8.03
C GLU A 579 20.32 -13.65 -7.94
N GLN A 580 20.82 -12.65 -7.22
CA GLN A 580 22.24 -12.45 -6.99
C GLN A 580 22.68 -13.20 -5.72
N GLU A 581 22.87 -14.51 -5.83
CA GLU A 581 23.42 -15.33 -4.74
C GLU A 581 24.89 -14.98 -4.47
N SER A 582 25.17 -14.49 -3.27
CA SER A 582 26.54 -14.38 -2.75
C SER A 582 26.98 -15.72 -2.16
N LYS A 583 28.14 -16.22 -2.61
CA LYS A 583 28.78 -17.46 -2.13
C LYS A 583 29.39 -17.31 -0.73
N LEU A 584 29.83 -18.47 -0.22
CA LEU A 584 30.71 -18.75 0.95
C LEU A 584 29.94 -19.08 2.24
N GLN A 585 30.30 -20.11 3.03
CA GLN A 585 31.34 -21.13 2.87
C GLN A 585 31.02 -22.39 3.70
N MET A 586 31.70 -23.50 3.39
CA MET A 586 31.61 -24.77 4.11
C MET A 586 32.32 -24.73 5.48
N SER A 587 31.75 -25.38 6.50
CA SER A 587 32.52 -26.18 7.47
C SER A 587 31.61 -27.22 8.14
N GLY A 588 32.15 -28.40 8.45
CA GLY A 588 31.42 -29.54 9.05
C GLY A 588 31.87 -29.84 10.49
N SER A 589 31.73 -31.12 10.90
CA SER A 589 31.90 -31.66 12.28
C SER A 589 30.64 -31.50 13.15
N SER A 590 30.18 -32.48 13.96
CA SER A 590 30.38 -33.94 14.00
C SER A 590 29.25 -34.55 14.89
N TYR A 591 29.33 -35.84 15.26
CA TYR A 591 28.55 -36.57 16.28
C TYR A 591 28.12 -35.74 17.53
N GLU A 592 27.07 -36.05 18.30
CA GLU A 592 26.63 -37.37 18.80
C GLU A 592 25.15 -37.39 19.28
N SER A 593 24.62 -38.57 19.57
CA SER A 593 23.26 -38.85 20.06
C SER A 593 22.97 -38.28 21.46
N LEU A 594 21.75 -37.75 21.68
CA LEU A 594 20.95 -38.04 22.88
C LEU A 594 19.48 -37.61 22.71
N ALA A 595 18.56 -38.53 23.00
CA ALA A 595 17.13 -38.28 23.15
C ALA A 595 16.61 -39.11 24.35
N PRO A 596 15.39 -38.89 24.87
CA PRO A 596 14.51 -37.73 24.74
C PRO A 596 14.19 -37.10 26.12
N ASN A 597 13.44 -36.00 26.18
CA ASN A 597 12.59 -35.77 27.35
C ASN A 597 11.28 -35.02 27.06
N ARG A 598 10.25 -35.42 27.81
CA ARG A 598 8.82 -35.28 27.45
C ARG A 598 8.13 -34.38 28.47
N LYS A 599 7.70 -33.17 28.08
CA LYS A 599 6.76 -32.37 28.89
C LYS A 599 5.66 -31.74 28.03
N LEU A 600 4.44 -32.21 28.28
CA LEU A 600 3.21 -31.62 27.77
C LEU A 600 3.01 -30.22 28.36
N GLN A 601 2.68 -29.23 27.54
CA GLN A 601 1.84 -28.11 27.96
C GLN A 601 0.76 -27.83 26.91
N ARG A 602 -0.47 -27.61 27.41
CA ARG A 602 -1.70 -27.50 26.62
C ARG A 602 -1.73 -26.16 25.88
N LYS A 603 -1.97 -26.18 24.56
CA LYS A 603 -2.45 -25.00 23.83
C LYS A 603 -3.96 -24.87 24.07
N LYS A 604 -4.42 -23.67 24.42
CA LYS A 604 -5.84 -23.32 24.43
C LYS A 604 -6.21 -22.83 23.03
N SER A 605 -7.20 -23.46 22.39
CA SER A 605 -7.82 -22.93 21.18
C SER A 605 -8.91 -21.91 21.53
N LEU A 606 -8.98 -20.83 20.78
CA LEU A 606 -10.11 -19.91 20.74
C LEU A 606 -10.64 -19.92 19.31
N PHE A 607 -11.88 -20.38 19.12
CA PHE A 607 -12.58 -20.24 17.84
C PHE A 607 -13.25 -18.86 17.77
N PRO A 608 -13.22 -18.17 16.61
CA PRO A 608 -13.99 -16.96 16.41
C PRO A 608 -15.44 -17.30 16.08
N ILE A 609 -16.39 -16.72 16.82
CA ILE A 609 -17.82 -16.75 16.45
C ILE A 609 -18.08 -15.61 15.49
N MET A 610 -18.59 -15.93 14.30
CA MET A 610 -19.07 -14.93 13.33
C MET A 610 -20.41 -14.37 13.81
N GLY A 611 -20.49 -13.04 13.93
CA GLY A 611 -21.77 -12.35 14.11
C GLY A 611 -22.36 -11.97 12.75
N SER A 612 -23.47 -12.60 12.36
CA SER A 612 -24.26 -12.16 11.21
C SER A 612 -25.22 -11.04 11.60
N VAL A 613 -25.29 -10.03 10.74
CA VAL A 613 -26.25 -8.92 10.82
C VAL A 613 -27.58 -9.39 10.24
N LEU A 614 -28.72 -9.00 10.83
CA LEU A 614 -29.90 -8.66 10.02
C LEU A 614 -30.91 -7.76 10.76
N SER A 615 -31.04 -6.56 10.20
CA SER A 615 -31.91 -5.45 10.57
C SER A 615 -33.41 -5.81 10.65
N ARG A 616 -34.16 -5.10 11.51
CA ARG A 616 -35.60 -4.89 11.29
C ARG A 616 -35.93 -3.44 10.95
N LYS A 617 -36.53 -3.35 9.75
CA LYS A 617 -37.15 -2.21 9.08
C LYS A 617 -38.09 -1.43 10.00
N THR A 618 -37.97 -0.10 9.97
CA THR A 618 -38.92 0.83 10.59
C THR A 618 -40.29 0.80 9.90
N ARG A 619 -41.36 1.01 10.68
CA ARG A 619 -42.68 1.42 10.15
C ARG A 619 -43.12 2.65 10.95
N ALA A 620 -43.14 3.81 10.29
CA ALA A 620 -43.64 5.04 10.90
C ALA A 620 -45.18 5.01 10.99
N GLN A 621 -45.71 5.66 12.03
CA GLN A 621 -47.11 6.08 12.09
C GLN A 621 -47.18 7.59 11.90
N THR A 622 -47.95 7.99 10.89
CA THR A 622 -48.85 9.16 10.87
C THR A 622 -50.07 8.75 10.06
#